data_AF-A0A8H3YMW6-F1
#
_entry.id   AF-A0A8H3YMW6-F1
#
_cell.length_a   1.000
_cell.length_b   1.000
_cell.length_c   1.000
_cell.angle_alpha   90.00
_cell.angle_beta   90.00
_cell.angle_gamma   90.00
#
_symmetry.space_group_name_H-M   'P 1'
#
loop_
_entity.id
_entity.type
_entity.pdbx_description
1 polymer ?
#
loop_
_entity_poly.entity_id
_entity_poly.type
_entity_poly.pdbx_seq_one_letter_code
_entity_poly.pdbx_strand_id
1 'polypeptide(L)'
;MASYQPSRPTWETLRNAGSSQCFDQRDKAYGNLGLIQESEGDIGLKPDYDQPVREVNVQLVLALLKFHRRLDILRCCELLDEQRDLPSWTPNWSINTKPFRSASSDALAPTNAHYLEDGVLRVDGIVGGVLATTKIFHDTKYEQGICSEIYRIAPQNVLHEISRGGGILLDSFCRALVGGEFRDNHPDDEEYPTWKNSIQTVSEILRTNGGFDKSHDRSFLSGVDSYGPGRCFFTTEDGKTGWAPKTAKAGDNVCVILGCEASLILREIDEARYQVVGECYMDGIMDGELVLGVLPENLRREDYFNRDLGGWYLRWVDTITGEVHNQDPRRAKFVKEGESIRVKNIGTSQHYPFLTSERLKESGVNIRSFDLV
;
A
#
# COMPACT_ATOMS: atom_id res chain seq x y z
N MET A 1 16.20 -23.07 -18.11
CA MET A 1 14.79 -22.68 -18.34
C MET A 1 14.76 -21.18 -18.18
N ALA A 2 14.52 -20.43 -19.26
CA ALA A 2 14.44 -18.98 -19.21
C ALA A 2 13.33 -18.60 -18.21
N SER A 3 13.69 -17.82 -17.19
CA SER A 3 12.75 -17.22 -16.25
C SER A 3 11.83 -16.30 -17.05
N TYR A 4 10.61 -16.76 -17.30
CA TYR A 4 9.52 -15.91 -17.76
C TYR A 4 9.41 -14.77 -16.74
N GLN A 5 9.68 -13.53 -17.16
CA GLN A 5 9.36 -12.37 -16.33
C GLN A 5 7.84 -12.42 -16.09
N PRO A 6 7.37 -12.31 -14.83
CA PRO A 6 5.95 -12.18 -14.61
C PRO A 6 5.47 -10.97 -15.41
N SER A 7 4.47 -11.19 -16.27
CA SER A 7 3.71 -10.09 -16.87
C SER A 7 3.33 -9.11 -15.76
N ARG A 8 3.44 -7.82 -16.04
CA ARG A 8 3.08 -6.74 -15.10
C ARG A 8 1.71 -7.03 -14.45
N PRO A 9 1.55 -6.90 -13.11
CA PRO A 9 0.29 -7.17 -12.45
C PRO A 9 -0.88 -6.44 -13.10
N THR A 10 -2.02 -7.12 -13.25
CA THR A 10 -3.20 -6.58 -13.94
C THR A 10 -3.67 -5.24 -13.34
N TRP A 11 -3.70 -5.13 -12.00
CA TRP A 11 -4.08 -3.89 -11.32
C TRP A 11 -3.15 -2.73 -11.70
N GLU A 12 -1.86 -3.01 -11.89
CA GLU A 12 -0.87 -2.01 -12.24
C GLU A 12 -1.09 -1.56 -13.69
N THR A 13 -1.32 -2.49 -14.62
CA THR A 13 -1.68 -2.17 -16.01
C THR A 13 -2.91 -1.25 -16.08
N LEU A 14 -3.98 -1.61 -15.35
CA LEU A 14 -5.20 -0.81 -15.27
C LEU A 14 -4.97 0.58 -14.66
N ARG A 15 -4.19 0.66 -13.58
CA ARG A 15 -3.88 1.93 -12.92
C ARG A 15 -3.09 2.87 -13.82
N ASN A 16 -2.08 2.37 -14.52
CA ASN A 16 -1.31 3.18 -15.48
C ASN A 16 -2.15 3.62 -16.67
N ALA A 17 -3.12 2.81 -17.08
CA ALA A 17 -4.07 3.24 -18.10
C ALA A 17 -4.98 4.38 -17.62
N GLY A 18 -5.16 4.57 -16.30
CA GLY A 18 -5.97 5.65 -15.71
C GLY A 18 -5.64 7.04 -16.25
N SER A 19 -4.35 7.37 -16.41
CA SER A 19 -3.92 8.71 -16.88
C SER A 19 -4.23 9.03 -18.35
N SER A 20 -4.57 8.02 -19.18
CA SER A 20 -4.90 8.26 -20.59
C SER A 20 -6.19 9.07 -20.72
N GLN A 21 -6.36 9.89 -21.75
CA GLN A 21 -7.65 10.54 -22.00
C GLN A 21 -8.54 9.58 -22.80
N CYS A 22 -9.75 9.30 -22.32
CA CYS A 22 -10.77 8.54 -23.06
C CYS A 22 -12.05 9.36 -23.13
N PHE A 23 -12.77 9.26 -24.26
CA PHE A 23 -14.08 9.90 -24.40
C PHE A 23 -15.15 9.14 -23.60
N ASP A 24 -15.05 7.81 -23.58
CA ASP A 24 -15.91 6.93 -22.80
C ASP A 24 -15.14 6.33 -21.62
N GLN A 25 -15.66 6.41 -20.40
CA GLN A 25 -14.99 5.86 -19.21
C GLN A 25 -14.85 4.33 -19.26
N ARG A 26 -15.71 3.64 -20.02
CA ARG A 26 -15.68 2.18 -20.19
C ARG A 26 -14.47 1.70 -21.00
N ASP A 27 -13.90 2.57 -21.83
CA ASP A 27 -12.69 2.27 -22.62
C ASP A 27 -11.49 1.91 -21.72
N LYS A 28 -11.51 2.37 -20.47
CA LYS A 28 -10.48 2.03 -19.47
C LYS A 28 -10.51 0.56 -19.09
N ALA A 29 -11.69 -0.03 -18.97
CA ALA A 29 -11.84 -1.46 -18.74
C ALA A 29 -11.63 -2.22 -20.06
N TYR A 30 -12.39 -1.86 -21.11
CA TYR A 30 -12.43 -2.63 -22.35
C TYR A 30 -11.17 -2.51 -23.20
N GLY A 31 -10.55 -1.34 -23.26
CA GLY A 31 -9.31 -1.12 -23.99
C GLY A 31 -8.11 -1.89 -23.41
N ASN A 32 -8.17 -2.23 -22.13
CA ASN A 32 -7.13 -3.04 -21.47
C ASN A 32 -7.43 -4.55 -21.49
N LEU A 33 -8.61 -4.98 -21.95
CA LEU A 33 -8.98 -6.41 -21.94
C LEU A 33 -8.00 -7.27 -22.74
N GLY A 34 -7.49 -6.78 -23.87
CA GLY A 34 -6.49 -7.52 -24.64
C GLY A 34 -5.21 -7.80 -23.84
N LEU A 35 -4.70 -6.77 -23.14
CA LEU A 35 -3.51 -6.90 -22.28
C LEU A 35 -3.77 -7.82 -21.09
N ILE A 36 -4.96 -7.72 -20.47
CA ILE A 36 -5.37 -8.61 -19.38
C ILE A 36 -5.47 -10.05 -19.87
N GLN A 37 -6.03 -10.29 -21.06
CA GLN A 37 -6.17 -11.62 -21.62
C GLN A 37 -4.83 -12.26 -22.01
N GLU A 38 -3.83 -11.46 -22.36
CA GLU A 38 -2.46 -11.96 -22.57
C GLU A 38 -1.84 -12.50 -21.29
N SER A 39 -2.08 -11.85 -20.14
CA SER A 39 -1.53 -12.26 -18.84
C SER A 39 -2.39 -13.28 -18.08
N GLU A 40 -3.71 -13.21 -18.24
CA GLU A 40 -4.69 -13.92 -17.39
C GLU A 40 -5.55 -14.93 -18.19
N GLY A 41 -5.59 -14.84 -19.52
CA GLY A 41 -6.58 -15.54 -20.33
C GLY A 41 -7.98 -14.92 -20.22
N ASP A 42 -9.01 -15.69 -20.59
CA ASP A 42 -10.38 -15.19 -20.60
C ASP A 42 -10.96 -15.08 -19.18
N ILE A 43 -11.00 -13.85 -18.66
CA ILE A 43 -11.64 -13.51 -17.37
C ILE A 43 -13.17 -13.40 -17.46
N GLY A 44 -13.76 -13.55 -18.65
CA GLY A 44 -15.21 -13.57 -18.87
C GLY A 44 -15.88 -12.19 -18.99
N LEU A 45 -15.11 -11.10 -18.97
CA LEU A 45 -15.62 -9.74 -19.22
C LEU A 45 -15.66 -9.46 -20.73
N LYS A 46 -16.81 -9.00 -21.25
CA LYS A 46 -16.98 -8.66 -22.67
C LYS A 46 -17.39 -7.18 -22.82
N PRO A 47 -16.90 -6.48 -23.86
CA PRO A 47 -17.35 -5.12 -24.16
C PRO A 47 -18.85 -5.05 -24.41
N ASP A 48 -19.54 -4.20 -23.66
CA ASP A 48 -20.96 -3.90 -23.80
C ASP A 48 -21.19 -2.42 -23.48
N TYR A 49 -21.31 -1.60 -24.53
CA TYR A 49 -21.49 -0.15 -24.41
C TYR A 49 -22.96 0.27 -24.21
N ASP A 50 -23.88 -0.69 -24.07
CA ASP A 50 -25.26 -0.39 -23.65
C ASP A 50 -25.38 -0.34 -22.12
N GLN A 51 -24.39 -0.84 -21.39
CA GLN A 51 -24.38 -0.85 -19.92
C GLN A 51 -23.86 0.46 -19.30
N PRO A 52 -24.43 0.91 -18.16
CA PRO A 52 -23.88 2.03 -17.40
C PRO A 52 -22.44 1.79 -16.94
N VAL A 53 -21.64 2.86 -16.80
CA VAL A 53 -20.25 2.79 -16.29
C VAL A 53 -20.15 2.03 -14.97
N ARG A 54 -21.13 2.24 -14.07
CA ARG A 54 -21.25 1.52 -12.79
C ARG A 54 -21.21 0.01 -12.96
N GLU A 55 -22.03 -0.53 -13.85
CA GLU A 55 -22.14 -1.97 -14.07
C GLU A 55 -20.86 -2.55 -14.66
N VAL A 56 -20.24 -1.84 -15.60
CA VAL A 56 -18.97 -2.26 -16.21
C VAL A 56 -17.84 -2.33 -15.16
N ASN A 57 -17.74 -1.32 -14.30
CA ASN A 57 -16.73 -1.26 -13.24
C ASN A 57 -16.94 -2.36 -12.19
N VAL A 58 -18.19 -2.60 -11.77
CA VAL A 58 -18.55 -3.72 -10.88
C VAL A 58 -18.17 -5.06 -11.51
N GLN A 59 -18.56 -5.30 -12.76
CA GLN A 59 -18.26 -6.54 -13.46
C GLN A 59 -16.75 -6.79 -13.62
N LEU A 60 -15.97 -5.74 -13.89
CA LEU A 60 -14.51 -5.83 -13.96
C LEU A 60 -13.92 -6.33 -12.62
N VAL A 61 -14.30 -5.70 -11.50
CA VAL A 61 -13.81 -6.09 -10.17
C VAL A 61 -14.21 -7.53 -9.85
N LEU A 62 -15.46 -7.91 -10.12
CA LEU A 62 -15.95 -9.26 -9.85
C LEU A 62 -15.28 -10.33 -10.74
N ALA A 63 -15.00 -10.00 -12.00
CA ALA A 63 -14.28 -10.88 -12.91
C ALA A 63 -12.84 -11.13 -12.42
N LEU A 64 -12.13 -10.07 -12.02
CA LEU A 64 -10.77 -10.16 -11.47
C LEU A 64 -10.75 -10.89 -10.13
N LEU A 65 -11.69 -10.60 -9.23
CA LEU A 65 -11.82 -11.31 -7.95
C LEU A 65 -12.04 -12.81 -8.15
N LYS A 66 -12.95 -13.18 -9.07
CA LYS A 66 -13.24 -14.58 -9.40
C LYS A 66 -12.01 -15.29 -9.96
N PHE A 67 -11.24 -14.61 -10.80
CA PHE A 67 -10.08 -15.17 -11.47
C PHE A 67 -8.87 -15.25 -10.52
N HIS A 68 -8.40 -14.11 -9.97
CA HIS A 68 -7.19 -14.02 -9.14
C HIS A 68 -7.36 -14.54 -7.72
N ARG A 69 -8.59 -14.57 -7.19
CA ARG A 69 -8.85 -14.81 -5.75
C ARG A 69 -8.12 -13.81 -4.87
N ARG A 70 -7.96 -12.59 -5.38
CA ARG A 70 -7.35 -11.43 -4.74
C ARG A 70 -8.16 -10.18 -5.08
N LEU A 71 -7.92 -9.13 -4.30
CA LEU A 71 -8.56 -7.83 -4.32
C LEU A 71 -7.54 -6.71 -4.61
N ASP A 72 -6.41 -7.01 -5.24
CA ASP A 72 -5.40 -5.99 -5.57
C ASP A 72 -5.94 -4.88 -6.50
N ILE A 73 -7.08 -5.11 -7.18
CA ILE A 73 -7.80 -4.08 -7.92
C ILE A 73 -8.30 -2.92 -7.03
N LEU A 74 -8.46 -3.12 -5.72
CA LEU A 74 -8.79 -2.06 -4.77
C LEU A 74 -7.72 -0.98 -4.71
N ARG A 75 -6.47 -1.28 -5.12
CA ARG A 75 -5.39 -0.29 -5.27
C ARG A 75 -5.68 0.76 -6.36
N CYS A 76 -6.66 0.52 -7.21
CA CYS A 76 -7.10 1.46 -8.25
C CYS A 76 -8.32 2.28 -7.80
N CYS A 77 -8.83 2.05 -6.58
CA CYS A 77 -10.01 2.71 -6.04
C CYS A 77 -9.58 3.93 -5.23
N GLU A 78 -10.23 5.06 -5.45
CA GLU A 78 -10.02 6.27 -4.68
C GLU A 78 -11.31 7.11 -4.68
N LEU A 79 -11.66 7.63 -3.51
CA LEU A 79 -12.90 8.36 -3.29
C LEU A 79 -12.73 9.84 -3.63
N LEU A 80 -13.63 10.35 -4.47
CA LEU A 80 -13.86 11.77 -4.69
C LEU A 80 -15.29 12.12 -4.29
N ASP A 81 -15.45 13.25 -3.59
CA ASP A 81 -16.76 13.72 -3.09
C ASP A 81 -17.80 13.98 -4.21
N GLU A 82 -17.34 14.14 -5.45
CA GLU A 82 -18.16 14.55 -6.61
C GLU A 82 -18.81 13.39 -7.40
N GLN A 83 -18.47 12.12 -7.11
CA GLN A 83 -19.03 10.96 -7.84
C GLN A 83 -19.68 9.94 -6.89
N ARG A 84 -20.98 10.13 -6.63
CA ARG A 84 -21.78 9.28 -5.72
C ARG A 84 -22.37 8.01 -6.36
N ASP A 85 -22.26 7.86 -7.68
CA ASP A 85 -22.97 6.81 -8.41
C ASP A 85 -22.16 5.51 -8.59
N LEU A 86 -20.87 5.50 -8.24
CA LEU A 86 -20.01 4.31 -8.30
C LEU A 86 -19.81 3.74 -6.88
N PRO A 87 -19.88 2.41 -6.70
CA PRO A 87 -19.42 1.81 -5.47
C PRO A 87 -17.95 2.13 -5.24
N SER A 88 -17.59 2.53 -4.03
CA SER A 88 -16.24 3.04 -3.72
C SER A 88 -15.14 1.99 -3.89
N TRP A 89 -15.50 0.70 -3.83
CA TRP A 89 -14.61 -0.43 -4.08
C TRP A 89 -14.41 -0.74 -5.57
N THR A 90 -14.90 0.12 -6.46
CA THR A 90 -14.61 0.04 -7.89
C THR A 90 -13.65 1.15 -8.33
N PRO A 91 -12.77 0.89 -9.32
CA PRO A 91 -11.82 1.90 -9.75
C PRO A 91 -12.49 3.16 -10.27
N ASN A 92 -11.94 4.31 -9.88
CA ASN A 92 -12.33 5.60 -10.44
C ASN A 92 -11.27 6.10 -11.40
N TRP A 93 -11.48 5.86 -12.69
CA TRP A 93 -10.52 6.20 -13.74
C TRP A 93 -10.36 7.69 -14.02
N SER A 94 -11.21 8.55 -13.43
CA SER A 94 -11.04 10.00 -13.52
C SER A 94 -9.89 10.52 -12.64
N ILE A 95 -9.40 9.67 -11.73
CA ILE A 95 -8.37 10.01 -10.76
C ILE A 95 -7.02 9.50 -11.27
N ASN A 96 -6.06 10.40 -11.37
CA ASN A 96 -4.69 10.06 -11.65
C ASN A 96 -3.86 10.10 -10.35
N THR A 97 -3.80 9.00 -9.62
CA THR A 97 -2.89 8.86 -8.47
C THR A 97 -1.82 7.81 -8.69
N LYS A 98 -0.59 8.17 -8.29
CA LYS A 98 0.55 7.26 -8.30
C LYS A 98 0.40 6.21 -7.20
N PRO A 99 0.74 4.93 -7.44
CA PRO A 99 0.77 3.91 -6.40
C PRO A 99 1.81 4.21 -5.32
N PHE A 100 1.59 3.66 -4.14
CA PHE A 100 2.65 3.52 -3.13
C PHE A 100 3.62 2.43 -3.59
N ARG A 101 4.91 2.78 -3.73
CA ARG A 101 5.95 1.80 -4.07
C ARG A 101 6.23 0.93 -2.85
N SER A 102 6.43 -0.37 -3.06
CA SER A 102 6.91 -1.32 -2.04
C SER A 102 6.04 -1.49 -0.78
N ALA A 103 4.80 -0.99 -0.80
CA ALA A 103 3.83 -1.11 0.30
C ALA A 103 3.07 -2.45 0.24
N SER A 104 3.50 -3.45 1.04
CA SER A 104 2.93 -4.81 1.07
C SER A 104 2.46 -5.20 2.48
N SER A 105 1.20 -4.95 2.78
CA SER A 105 0.62 -4.98 4.13
C SER A 105 -0.18 -6.24 4.49
N ASP A 106 -0.66 -7.01 3.51
CA ASP A 106 -1.53 -8.18 3.76
C ASP A 106 -0.76 -9.52 3.87
N ALA A 107 0.57 -9.46 3.79
CA ALA A 107 1.46 -10.62 3.78
C ALA A 107 1.14 -11.66 2.67
N LEU A 108 0.46 -11.24 1.59
CA LEU A 108 -0.07 -12.08 0.51
C LEU A 108 -1.09 -13.13 1.00
N ALA A 109 -1.92 -12.78 1.98
CA ALA A 109 -3.04 -13.61 2.40
C ALA A 109 -4.06 -13.77 1.26
N PRO A 110 -4.76 -14.92 1.13
CA PRO A 110 -5.89 -15.07 0.23
C PRO A 110 -7.05 -14.18 0.67
N THR A 111 -7.89 -13.78 -0.31
CA THR A 111 -9.09 -13.01 0.03
C THR A 111 -10.21 -13.89 0.58
N ASN A 112 -11.03 -13.30 1.46
CA ASN A 112 -12.35 -13.79 1.79
C ASN A 112 -13.36 -12.69 1.45
N ALA A 113 -13.89 -12.74 0.23
CA ALA A 113 -14.72 -11.69 -0.33
C ALA A 113 -15.96 -12.24 -1.03
N HIS A 114 -17.09 -11.58 -0.80
CA HIS A 114 -18.39 -11.96 -1.33
C HIS A 114 -19.13 -10.73 -1.82
N TYR A 115 -19.52 -10.74 -3.08
CA TYR A 115 -20.46 -9.76 -3.60
C TYR A 115 -21.85 -10.05 -3.04
N LEU A 116 -22.45 -9.06 -2.40
CA LEU A 116 -23.82 -9.06 -1.91
C LEU A 116 -24.72 -8.31 -2.92
N GLU A 117 -26.00 -8.15 -2.60
CA GLU A 117 -26.92 -7.38 -3.43
C GLU A 117 -26.61 -5.86 -3.40
N ASP A 118 -27.18 -5.11 -4.34
CA ASP A 118 -27.14 -3.64 -4.42
C ASP A 118 -25.76 -2.96 -4.47
N GLY A 119 -24.74 -3.65 -4.98
CA GLY A 119 -23.40 -3.06 -5.13
C GLY A 119 -22.56 -3.09 -3.86
N VAL A 120 -22.86 -4.00 -2.94
CA VAL A 120 -22.09 -4.17 -1.70
C VAL A 120 -21.10 -5.33 -1.85
N LEU A 121 -19.83 -5.09 -1.54
CA LEU A 121 -18.77 -6.11 -1.52
C LEU A 121 -18.33 -6.36 -0.08
N ARG A 122 -18.68 -7.52 0.49
CA ARG A 122 -18.20 -7.93 1.81
C ARG A 122 -16.79 -8.47 1.71
N VAL A 123 -15.89 -7.97 2.56
CA VAL A 123 -14.48 -8.39 2.63
C VAL A 123 -14.04 -8.61 4.07
N ASP A 124 -13.10 -9.51 4.30
CA ASP A 124 -12.40 -9.63 5.58
C ASP A 124 -11.14 -8.75 5.60
N GLY A 125 -10.89 -8.13 6.75
CA GLY A 125 -9.69 -7.33 6.96
C GLY A 125 -9.38 -7.07 8.43
N ILE A 126 -8.33 -6.29 8.66
CA ILE A 126 -7.78 -5.96 9.97
C ILE A 126 -7.66 -4.45 10.08
N VAL A 127 -8.05 -3.88 11.23
CA VAL A 127 -7.85 -2.45 11.52
C VAL A 127 -6.44 -2.24 12.03
N GLY A 128 -5.68 -1.39 11.34
CA GLY A 128 -4.33 -0.98 11.75
C GLY A 128 -4.30 0.25 12.66
N GLY A 129 -5.31 1.11 12.57
CA GLY A 129 -5.43 2.32 13.38
C GLY A 129 -6.54 3.24 12.87
N VAL A 130 -6.90 4.25 13.66
CA VAL A 130 -7.86 5.31 13.31
C VAL A 130 -7.11 6.62 13.13
N LEU A 131 -7.39 7.34 12.05
CA LEU A 131 -6.77 8.64 11.76
C LEU A 131 -7.21 9.67 12.81
N ALA A 132 -6.23 10.25 13.51
CA ALA A 132 -6.44 11.35 14.44
C ALA A 132 -6.33 12.72 13.74
N THR A 133 -5.35 12.88 12.85
CA THR A 133 -5.15 14.13 12.10
C THR A 133 -4.76 13.87 10.67
N THR A 134 -5.12 14.77 9.76
CA THR A 134 -4.65 14.78 8.37
C THR A 134 -4.19 16.17 7.98
N LYS A 135 -3.11 16.25 7.20
CA LYS A 135 -2.57 17.49 6.65
C LYS A 135 -2.23 17.25 5.18
N ILE A 136 -2.98 17.88 4.28
CA ILE A 136 -2.71 17.84 2.82
C ILE A 136 -1.28 18.28 2.57
N PHE A 137 -0.51 17.54 1.79
CA PHE A 137 0.83 17.93 1.34
C PHE A 137 0.71 18.65 0.01
N HIS A 138 1.20 19.89 -0.04
CA HIS A 138 1.10 20.70 -1.24
C HIS A 138 2.26 20.38 -2.17
N ASP A 139 1.96 20.35 -3.47
CA ASP A 139 3.01 20.26 -4.48
C ASP A 139 3.94 21.47 -4.35
N THR A 140 5.25 21.22 -4.34
CA THR A 140 6.24 22.25 -4.12
C THR A 140 7.22 22.33 -5.28
N LYS A 141 7.63 23.55 -5.62
CA LYS A 141 8.74 23.74 -6.53
C LYS A 141 10.00 23.81 -5.70
N TYR A 142 10.96 22.92 -5.96
CA TYR A 142 12.30 22.90 -5.39
C TYR A 142 12.41 22.39 -3.93
N GLU A 143 13.63 22.00 -3.55
CA GLU A 143 13.99 21.39 -2.26
C GLU A 143 13.60 22.25 -1.03
N GLN A 144 13.60 23.58 -1.16
CA GLN A 144 13.21 24.50 -0.08
C GLN A 144 11.73 24.36 0.28
N GLY A 145 10.87 24.18 -0.72
CA GLY A 145 9.44 23.97 -0.52
C GLY A 145 9.18 22.65 0.21
N ILE A 146 9.90 21.59 -0.17
CA ILE A 146 9.82 20.28 0.50
C ILE A 146 10.17 20.39 1.98
N CYS A 147 11.27 21.09 2.32
CA CYS A 147 11.67 21.31 3.73
C CYS A 147 10.58 22.05 4.51
N SER A 148 9.97 23.07 3.91
CA SER A 148 8.87 23.84 4.52
C SER A 148 7.64 22.96 4.76
N GLU A 149 7.29 22.11 3.80
CA GLU A 149 6.15 21.18 3.92
C GLU A 149 6.42 20.09 4.96
N ILE A 150 7.64 19.52 5.03
CA ILE A 150 8.03 18.56 6.07
C ILE A 150 7.78 19.16 7.47
N TYR A 151 8.21 20.40 7.71
CA TYR A 151 7.94 21.07 8.98
C TYR A 151 6.45 21.30 9.24
N ARG A 152 5.71 21.76 8.23
CA ARG A 152 4.27 22.05 8.37
C ARG A 152 3.46 20.80 8.68
N ILE A 153 3.77 19.67 8.04
CA ILE A 153 3.06 18.41 8.25
C ILE A 153 3.50 17.68 9.52
N ALA A 154 4.67 18.01 10.07
CA ALA A 154 5.22 17.37 11.26
C ALA A 154 4.18 17.26 12.40
N PRO A 155 4.03 16.08 13.02
CA PRO A 155 3.20 15.90 14.20
C PRO A 155 3.71 16.72 15.39
N GLN A 156 2.79 17.26 16.20
CA GLN A 156 3.16 18.13 17.33
C GLN A 156 4.01 17.39 18.38
N ASN A 157 3.72 16.11 18.60
CA ASN A 157 4.48 15.22 19.48
C ASN A 157 5.91 14.99 18.97
N VAL A 158 6.15 14.92 17.66
CA VAL A 158 7.51 14.84 17.07
C VAL A 158 8.29 16.12 17.38
N LEU A 159 7.68 17.29 17.21
CA LEU A 159 8.31 18.58 17.54
C LEU A 159 8.64 18.67 19.04
N HIS A 160 7.75 18.19 19.89
CA HIS A 160 7.98 18.12 21.34
C HIS A 160 9.08 17.12 21.72
N GLU A 161 9.14 15.96 21.05
CA GLU A 161 10.15 14.93 21.27
C GLU A 161 11.55 15.45 20.92
N ILE A 162 11.71 16.10 19.76
CA ILE A 162 12.97 16.74 19.35
C ILE A 162 13.41 17.79 20.35
N SER A 163 12.47 18.61 20.85
CA SER A 163 12.77 19.63 21.86
C SER A 163 13.27 19.05 23.18
N ARG A 164 12.99 17.77 23.45
CA ARG A 164 13.41 17.03 24.66
C ARG A 164 14.57 16.05 24.42
N GLY A 165 15.04 15.91 23.18
CA GLY A 165 16.11 14.97 22.82
C GLY A 165 15.68 13.50 22.71
N GLY A 166 14.39 13.21 22.49
CA GLY A 166 13.91 11.86 22.14
C GLY A 166 14.02 11.58 20.64
N GLY A 167 13.64 10.37 20.20
CA GLY A 167 13.73 9.99 18.77
C GLY A 167 12.77 8.93 18.24
N ILE A 168 11.91 8.31 19.05
CA ILE A 168 11.06 7.20 18.56
C ILE A 168 10.00 7.70 17.58
N LEU A 169 9.34 8.83 17.90
CA LEU A 169 8.34 9.43 17.03
C LEU A 169 8.97 10.07 15.79
N LEU A 170 10.16 10.65 15.96
CA LEU A 170 10.97 11.14 14.85
C LEU A 170 11.33 10.01 13.88
N ASP A 171 11.67 8.83 14.39
CA ASP A 171 12.01 7.69 13.55
C ASP A 171 10.83 7.29 12.65
N SER A 172 9.65 7.09 13.25
CA SER A 172 8.44 6.74 12.48
C SER A 172 8.06 7.83 11.47
N PHE A 173 8.15 9.10 11.86
CA PHE A 173 7.91 10.22 10.95
C PHE A 173 8.89 10.21 9.76
N CYS A 174 10.18 9.99 10.00
CA CYS A 174 11.20 9.93 8.96
C CYS A 174 10.98 8.76 8.00
N ARG A 175 10.62 7.57 8.51
CA ARG A 175 10.28 6.41 7.67
C ARG A 175 9.06 6.69 6.80
N ALA A 176 8.00 7.22 7.42
CA ALA A 176 6.76 7.50 6.72
C ALA A 176 6.96 8.49 5.57
N LEU A 177 7.76 9.55 5.74
CA LEU A 177 8.01 10.57 4.72
C LEU A 177 8.46 10.01 3.35
N VAL A 178 9.19 8.89 3.34
CA VAL A 178 9.72 8.24 2.12
C VAL A 178 9.19 6.83 1.90
N GLY A 179 8.18 6.41 2.65
CA GLY A 179 7.58 5.08 2.51
C GLY A 179 8.47 3.93 3.03
N GLY A 180 9.40 4.19 3.93
CA GLY A 180 10.29 3.17 4.49
C GLY A 180 11.40 2.69 3.54
N GLU A 181 11.52 3.32 2.37
CA GLU A 181 12.49 2.94 1.33
C GLU A 181 13.86 3.56 1.63
N PHE A 182 14.71 2.81 2.33
CA PHE A 182 16.09 3.22 2.63
C PHE A 182 17.09 2.26 1.99
N ARG A 183 18.28 2.76 1.68
CA ARG A 183 19.39 1.94 1.18
C ARG A 183 19.74 0.77 2.10
N ASP A 184 19.44 0.90 3.39
CA ASP A 184 19.55 -0.18 4.38
C ASP A 184 18.73 -1.43 4.00
N ASN A 185 17.62 -1.26 3.27
CA ASN A 185 16.77 -2.32 2.73
C ASN A 185 17.05 -2.61 1.24
N HIS A 186 17.79 -1.73 0.55
CA HIS A 186 18.15 -1.83 -0.87
C HIS A 186 19.67 -1.68 -1.05
N PRO A 187 20.50 -2.62 -0.55
CA PRO A 187 21.94 -2.44 -0.45
C PRO A 187 22.65 -2.21 -1.80
N ASP A 188 22.05 -2.69 -2.89
CA ASP A 188 22.56 -2.60 -4.25
C ASP A 188 22.13 -1.34 -5.02
N ASP A 189 21.27 -0.50 -4.43
CA ASP A 189 20.70 0.68 -5.09
C ASP A 189 21.09 1.98 -4.38
N GLU A 190 21.93 2.77 -5.04
CA GLU A 190 22.44 4.04 -4.50
C GLU A 190 21.47 5.22 -4.66
N GLU A 191 20.33 5.03 -5.35
CA GLU A 191 19.30 6.06 -5.50
C GLU A 191 18.50 6.26 -4.20
N TYR A 192 18.45 5.24 -3.33
CA TYR A 192 17.75 5.33 -2.05
C TYR A 192 18.58 6.09 -0.99
N PRO A 193 17.91 6.89 -0.15
CA PRO A 193 18.59 7.56 0.95
C PRO A 193 19.03 6.57 2.02
N THR A 194 20.10 6.91 2.75
CA THR A 194 20.46 6.14 3.95
C THR A 194 19.61 6.59 5.13
N TRP A 195 19.29 5.66 6.04
CA TRP A 195 18.59 5.99 7.28
C TRP A 195 19.27 7.12 8.06
N LYS A 196 20.59 7.00 8.23
CA LYS A 196 21.41 7.95 9.01
C LYS A 196 21.36 9.38 8.46
N ASN A 197 21.47 9.57 7.15
CA ASN A 197 21.44 10.91 6.56
C ASN A 197 20.02 11.49 6.56
N SER A 198 19.02 10.65 6.37
CA SER A 198 17.60 11.03 6.38
C SER A 198 17.19 11.57 7.75
N ILE A 199 17.49 10.83 8.82
CA ILE A 199 17.13 11.24 10.18
C ILE A 199 17.82 12.53 10.60
N GLN A 200 19.08 12.72 10.16
CA GLN A 200 19.81 13.97 10.37
C GLN A 200 19.13 15.13 9.63
N THR A 201 18.81 14.94 8.35
CA THR A 201 18.13 15.95 7.50
C THR A 201 16.80 16.37 8.10
N VAL A 202 15.93 15.41 8.46
CA VAL A 202 14.64 15.71 9.09
C VAL A 202 14.83 16.45 10.41
N SER A 203 15.78 16.01 11.24
CA SER A 203 16.07 16.69 12.51
C SER A 203 16.47 18.16 12.32
N GLU A 204 17.31 18.44 11.33
CA GLU A 204 17.78 19.80 10.99
C GLU A 204 16.63 20.67 10.45
N ILE A 205 15.82 20.14 9.54
CA ILE A 205 14.61 20.80 9.02
C ILE A 205 13.67 21.18 10.16
N LEU A 206 13.42 20.25 11.09
CA LEU A 206 12.50 20.49 12.21
C LEU A 206 13.06 21.51 13.22
N ARG A 207 14.37 21.50 13.50
CA ARG A 207 15.01 22.51 14.38
C ARG A 207 15.05 23.91 13.77
N THR A 208 15.14 23.99 12.45
CA THR A 208 15.21 25.26 11.70
C THR A 208 13.85 25.75 11.21
N ASN A 209 12.76 25.11 11.64
CA ASN A 209 11.39 25.43 11.25
C ASN A 209 11.15 25.42 9.73
N GLY A 210 11.65 24.39 9.04
CA GLY A 210 11.52 24.25 7.59
C GLY A 210 12.67 24.85 6.78
N GLY A 211 13.76 25.22 7.45
CA GLY A 211 14.95 25.76 6.81
C GLY A 211 15.58 24.73 5.87
N PHE A 212 16.12 25.21 4.75
CA PHE A 212 16.87 24.40 3.79
C PHE A 212 18.37 24.66 3.94
N ASP A 213 19.16 23.59 3.92
CA ASP A 213 20.61 23.64 3.76
C ASP A 213 21.03 22.78 2.55
N LYS A 214 22.14 23.17 1.90
CA LYS A 214 22.70 22.41 0.77
C LYS A 214 23.30 21.07 1.20
N SER A 215 23.57 20.88 2.49
CA SER A 215 24.01 19.60 3.06
C SER A 215 22.89 18.58 3.20
N HIS A 216 21.63 18.98 3.12
CA HIS A 216 20.49 18.08 3.25
C HIS A 216 20.55 16.96 2.20
N ASP A 217 20.11 15.78 2.61
CA ASP A 217 20.12 14.60 1.75
C ASP A 217 19.11 14.78 0.59
N ARG A 218 19.65 15.00 -0.61
CA ARG A 218 18.84 15.19 -1.82
C ARG A 218 18.04 13.95 -2.20
N SER A 219 18.58 12.75 -1.98
CA SER A 219 17.87 11.51 -2.28
C SER A 219 16.66 11.36 -1.35
N PHE A 220 16.80 11.77 -0.09
CA PHE A 220 15.69 11.83 0.86
C PHE A 220 14.61 12.82 0.42
N LEU A 221 14.99 14.07 0.11
CA LEU A 221 14.02 15.09 -0.33
C LEU A 221 13.31 14.67 -1.63
N SER A 222 14.03 14.06 -2.58
CA SER A 222 13.45 13.47 -3.79
C SER A 222 12.47 12.32 -3.48
N GLY A 223 12.76 11.51 -2.47
CA GLY A 223 11.85 10.50 -1.95
C GLY A 223 10.55 11.12 -1.44
N VAL A 224 10.64 12.18 -0.64
CA VAL A 224 9.46 12.92 -0.12
C VAL A 224 8.63 13.50 -1.27
N ASP A 225 9.27 14.10 -2.28
CA ASP A 225 8.59 14.63 -3.47
C ASP A 225 7.95 13.54 -4.35
N SER A 226 8.51 12.33 -4.32
CA SER A 226 7.92 11.19 -5.03
C SER A 226 6.69 10.62 -4.31
N TYR A 227 6.63 10.77 -2.99
CA TYR A 227 5.61 10.17 -2.13
C TYR A 227 4.49 11.12 -1.70
N GLY A 228 4.77 12.41 -1.49
CA GLY A 228 3.85 13.37 -0.89
C GLY A 228 2.78 13.97 -1.82
N PRO A 229 3.10 14.40 -3.06
CA PRO A 229 2.17 15.13 -3.91
C PRO A 229 0.85 14.39 -4.17
N GLY A 230 -0.27 15.12 -4.05
CA GLY A 230 -1.63 14.59 -4.25
C GLY A 230 -2.20 13.82 -3.05
N ARG A 231 -1.48 13.76 -1.92
CA ARG A 231 -1.84 13.01 -0.72
C ARG A 231 -1.91 13.92 0.51
N CYS A 232 -2.40 13.37 1.62
CA CYS A 232 -2.24 13.97 2.94
C CYS A 232 -1.35 13.11 3.81
N PHE A 233 -0.54 13.76 4.65
CA PHE A 233 0.16 13.11 5.74
C PHE A 233 -0.79 12.99 6.94
N PHE A 234 -0.80 11.84 7.62
CA PHE A 234 -1.70 11.60 8.74
C PHE A 234 -0.97 11.09 9.98
N THR A 235 -1.64 11.24 11.12
CA THR A 235 -1.31 10.55 12.37
C THR A 235 -2.49 9.70 12.79
N THR A 236 -2.25 8.56 13.42
CA THR A 236 -3.30 7.77 14.07
C THR A 236 -3.46 8.14 15.55
N GLU A 237 -4.53 7.67 16.18
CA GLU A 237 -4.77 7.84 17.63
C GLU A 237 -3.68 7.17 18.50
N ASP A 238 -3.09 6.08 18.02
CA ASP A 238 -1.95 5.39 18.66
C ASP A 238 -0.57 5.98 18.27
N GLY A 239 -0.55 7.09 17.52
CA GLY A 239 0.67 7.86 17.26
C GLY A 239 1.52 7.38 16.08
N LYS A 240 1.04 6.42 15.28
CA LYS A 240 1.68 6.03 14.01
C LYS A 240 1.45 7.11 12.95
N THR A 241 2.26 7.06 11.90
CA THR A 241 2.24 8.07 10.83
C THR A 241 2.27 7.44 9.45
N GLY A 242 1.79 8.19 8.45
CA GLY A 242 1.66 7.67 7.11
C GLY A 242 1.12 8.65 6.09
N TRP A 243 0.87 8.13 4.89
CA TRP A 243 0.32 8.84 3.74
C TRP A 243 -1.00 8.23 3.31
N ALA A 244 -1.97 9.08 2.98
CA ALA A 244 -3.30 8.68 2.56
C ALA A 244 -3.77 9.54 1.37
N PRO A 245 -4.86 9.16 0.67
CA PRO A 245 -5.46 10.00 -0.35
C PRO A 245 -5.84 11.37 0.24
N LYS A 246 -5.75 12.44 -0.56
CA LYS A 246 -6.04 13.81 -0.10
C LYS A 246 -7.43 13.99 0.54
N THR A 247 -8.37 13.10 0.23
CA THR A 247 -9.76 13.10 0.73
C THR A 247 -9.92 12.40 2.07
N ALA A 248 -8.88 11.74 2.59
CA ALA A 248 -8.88 11.13 3.92
C ALA A 248 -8.99 12.19 5.03
N LYS A 249 -9.68 11.83 6.10
CA LYS A 249 -9.97 12.72 7.24
C LYS A 249 -9.88 11.99 8.58
N ALA A 250 -9.83 12.76 9.66
CA ALA A 250 -9.89 12.22 11.00
C ALA A 250 -11.15 11.35 11.20
N GLY A 251 -10.99 10.22 11.88
CA GLY A 251 -12.02 9.19 12.05
C GLY A 251 -12.04 8.10 10.96
N ASP A 252 -11.35 8.29 9.83
CA ASP A 252 -11.18 7.21 8.85
C ASP A 252 -10.24 6.11 9.41
N ASN A 253 -10.43 4.86 8.97
CA ASN A 253 -9.70 3.69 9.46
C ASN A 253 -8.59 3.27 8.49
N VAL A 254 -7.37 3.05 8.96
CA VAL A 254 -6.35 2.30 8.21
C VAL A 254 -6.70 0.82 8.31
N CYS A 255 -6.88 0.15 7.18
CA CYS A 255 -7.28 -1.25 7.13
C CYS A 255 -6.39 -2.05 6.17
N VAL A 256 -6.04 -3.26 6.58
CA VAL A 256 -5.44 -4.28 5.71
C VAL A 256 -6.56 -5.23 5.29
N ILE A 257 -6.89 -5.23 4.01
CA ILE A 257 -7.90 -6.14 3.44
C ILE A 257 -7.20 -7.41 2.97
N LEU A 258 -7.67 -8.57 3.42
CA LEU A 258 -7.07 -9.84 3.03
C LEU A 258 -7.23 -10.05 1.52
N GLY A 259 -6.11 -10.32 0.85
CA GLY A 259 -6.04 -10.44 -0.60
C GLY A 259 -5.82 -9.13 -1.34
N CYS A 260 -5.66 -8.00 -0.66
CA CYS A 260 -5.20 -6.74 -1.25
C CYS A 260 -3.83 -6.40 -0.66
N GLU A 261 -2.79 -6.38 -1.50
CA GLU A 261 -1.42 -6.18 -1.04
C GLU A 261 -1.22 -4.84 -0.32
N ALA A 262 -1.92 -3.78 -0.73
CA ALA A 262 -1.83 -2.49 -0.07
C ALA A 262 -2.81 -2.35 1.10
N SER A 263 -2.45 -1.49 2.07
CA SER A 263 -3.41 -1.01 3.07
C SER A 263 -4.31 0.06 2.47
N LEU A 264 -5.55 0.12 2.93
CA LEU A 264 -6.58 1.04 2.45
C LEU A 264 -7.09 1.91 3.59
N ILE A 265 -7.45 3.15 3.26
CA ILE A 265 -8.28 3.96 4.13
C ILE A 265 -9.74 3.59 3.89
N LEU A 266 -10.44 3.18 4.95
CA LEU A 266 -11.87 2.91 4.96
C LEU A 266 -12.60 3.95 5.80
N ARG A 267 -13.62 4.57 5.21
CA ARG A 267 -14.51 5.50 5.90
C ARG A 267 -15.79 4.81 6.30
N GLU A 268 -16.05 4.76 7.60
CA GLU A 268 -17.30 4.23 8.13
C GLU A 268 -18.47 5.16 7.77
N ILE A 269 -19.56 4.58 7.26
CA ILE A 269 -20.84 5.28 7.06
C ILE A 269 -21.78 4.96 8.22
N ASP A 270 -21.89 3.68 8.56
CA ASP A 270 -22.63 3.11 9.68
C ASP A 270 -22.03 1.75 10.07
N GLU A 271 -22.56 1.10 11.12
CA GLU A 271 -21.93 0.01 11.89
C GLU A 271 -21.31 -1.15 11.09
N ALA A 272 -21.65 -1.32 9.80
CA ALA A 272 -21.01 -2.31 8.92
C ALA A 272 -20.59 -1.78 7.55
N ARG A 273 -21.07 -0.61 7.11
CA ARG A 273 -20.86 -0.11 5.75
C ARG A 273 -19.72 0.88 5.67
N TYR A 274 -18.82 0.65 4.72
CA TYR A 274 -17.60 1.43 4.56
C TYR A 274 -17.41 1.88 3.11
N GLN A 275 -16.84 3.07 2.95
CA GLN A 275 -16.32 3.51 1.66
C GLN A 275 -14.81 3.29 1.61
N VAL A 276 -14.32 2.78 0.48
CA VAL A 276 -12.89 2.77 0.17
C VAL A 276 -12.49 4.19 -0.21
N VAL A 277 -11.74 4.85 0.67
CA VAL A 277 -11.19 6.17 0.40
C VAL A 277 -9.98 6.07 -0.53
N GLY A 278 -9.17 5.01 -0.38
CA GLY A 278 -8.12 4.63 -1.32
C GLY A 278 -6.89 4.04 -0.63
N GLU A 279 -5.88 3.74 -1.44
CA GLU A 279 -4.59 3.18 -0.99
C GLU A 279 -3.89 4.10 0.00
N CYS A 280 -3.23 3.54 1.03
CA CYS A 280 -2.40 4.28 1.97
C CYS A 280 -1.11 3.54 2.32
N TYR A 281 -0.19 4.30 2.88
CA TYR A 281 1.02 3.82 3.54
C TYR A 281 0.94 4.19 5.03
N MET A 282 1.32 3.27 5.91
CA MET A 282 1.49 3.54 7.34
C MET A 282 2.72 2.78 7.85
N ASP A 283 3.63 3.49 8.53
CA ASP A 283 4.82 2.88 9.09
C ASP A 283 4.46 1.78 10.11
N GLY A 284 5.25 0.69 10.12
CA GLY A 284 5.09 -0.45 11.02
C GLY A 284 3.99 -1.46 10.68
N ILE A 285 3.41 -1.40 9.47
CA ILE A 285 2.48 -2.43 8.96
C ILE A 285 2.78 -2.91 7.52
N MET A 286 3.89 -2.44 6.93
CA MET A 286 4.23 -2.59 5.51
C MET A 286 5.04 -3.86 5.20
N ASP A 287 5.28 -4.67 6.22
CA ASP A 287 5.88 -6.00 6.13
C ASP A 287 4.90 -7.05 6.68
N GLY A 288 3.59 -6.77 6.69
CA GLY A 288 2.56 -7.71 7.11
C GLY A 288 2.45 -7.89 8.63
N GLU A 289 2.87 -6.92 9.44
CA GLU A 289 2.89 -6.99 10.90
C GLU A 289 1.51 -7.23 11.51
N LEU A 290 0.45 -6.70 10.89
CA LEU A 290 -0.92 -6.95 11.33
C LEU A 290 -1.39 -8.40 11.07
N VAL A 291 -0.79 -9.08 10.09
CA VAL A 291 -1.15 -10.46 9.69
C VAL A 291 -0.22 -11.48 10.36
N LEU A 292 1.09 -11.25 10.30
CA LEU A 292 2.13 -12.17 10.77
C LEU A 292 2.55 -11.91 12.23
N GLY A 293 2.21 -10.75 12.78
CA GLY A 293 2.72 -10.23 14.04
C GLY A 293 3.91 -9.30 13.85
N VAL A 294 4.25 -8.55 14.91
CA VAL A 294 5.33 -7.55 14.92
C VAL A 294 6.63 -8.12 14.35
N LEU A 295 7.26 -7.36 13.45
CA LEU A 295 8.56 -7.72 12.90
C LEU A 295 9.63 -7.65 14.02
N PRO A 296 10.39 -8.73 14.27
CA PRO A 296 11.49 -8.68 15.24
C PRO A 296 12.51 -7.61 14.88
N GLU A 297 13.03 -6.87 15.85
CA GLU A 297 13.96 -5.76 15.63
C GLU A 297 15.24 -6.17 14.88
N ASN A 298 15.69 -7.40 15.07
CA ASN A 298 16.86 -7.96 14.41
C ASN A 298 16.57 -8.51 13.02
N LEU A 299 15.31 -8.58 12.58
CA LEU A 299 14.96 -9.14 11.28
C LEU A 299 14.68 -8.02 10.29
N ARG A 300 15.49 -7.94 9.23
CA ARG A 300 15.36 -6.93 8.19
C ARG A 300 14.92 -7.55 6.87
N ARG A 301 13.97 -6.90 6.21
CA ARG A 301 13.59 -7.18 4.82
C ARG A 301 14.57 -6.49 3.87
N GLU A 302 15.14 -7.22 2.92
CA GLU A 302 16.09 -6.67 1.94
C GLU A 302 15.72 -7.07 0.51
N ASP A 303 15.59 -6.08 -0.36
CA ASP A 303 15.52 -6.27 -1.81
C ASP A 303 16.92 -6.15 -2.41
N TYR A 304 17.38 -7.19 -3.10
CA TYR A 304 18.75 -7.29 -3.61
C TYR A 304 18.76 -7.73 -5.07
N PHE A 305 19.79 -7.30 -5.82
CA PHE A 305 19.92 -7.68 -7.22
C PHE A 305 20.75 -8.96 -7.35
N ASN A 306 20.10 -10.06 -7.74
CA ASN A 306 20.79 -11.30 -8.04
C ASN A 306 21.38 -11.25 -9.45
N ARG A 307 22.70 -11.03 -9.53
CA ARG A 307 23.44 -10.93 -10.80
C ARG A 307 23.38 -12.21 -11.64
N ASP A 308 23.37 -13.38 -11.01
CA ASP A 308 23.34 -14.66 -11.71
C ASP A 308 21.98 -14.92 -12.38
N LEU A 309 20.90 -14.48 -11.72
CA LEU A 309 19.54 -14.62 -12.21
C LEU A 309 19.04 -13.39 -13.00
N GLY A 310 19.84 -12.31 -13.02
CA GLY A 310 19.54 -11.08 -13.74
C GLY A 310 18.27 -10.36 -13.27
N GLY A 311 17.99 -10.36 -11.96
CA GLY A 311 16.75 -9.78 -11.44
C GLY A 311 16.80 -9.41 -9.97
N TRP A 312 15.81 -8.63 -9.54
CA TRP A 312 15.58 -8.26 -8.14
C TRP A 312 14.87 -9.38 -7.39
N TYR A 313 15.32 -9.65 -6.17
CA TYR A 313 14.78 -10.68 -5.28
C TYR A 313 14.65 -10.13 -3.87
N LEU A 314 13.74 -10.74 -3.12
CA LEU A 314 13.50 -10.41 -1.74
C LEU A 314 14.09 -11.47 -0.80
N ARG A 315 14.71 -11.02 0.30
CA ARG A 315 15.18 -11.87 1.40
C ARG A 315 14.92 -11.22 2.76
N TRP A 316 15.03 -12.02 3.82
CA TRP A 316 15.02 -11.57 5.20
C TRP A 316 16.36 -11.91 5.84
N VAL A 317 16.98 -10.94 6.50
CA VAL A 317 18.31 -11.07 7.10
C VAL A 317 18.20 -10.82 8.59
N ASP A 318 18.69 -11.76 9.39
CA ASP A 318 18.94 -11.54 10.80
C ASP A 318 20.19 -10.68 10.95
N THR A 319 20.03 -9.44 11.37
CA THR A 319 21.11 -8.45 11.47
C THR A 319 22.11 -8.74 12.58
N ILE A 320 21.80 -9.67 13.50
CA ILE A 320 22.70 -10.09 14.58
C ILE A 320 23.53 -11.29 14.14
N THR A 321 22.87 -12.34 13.60
CA THR A 321 23.54 -13.60 13.24
C THR A 321 24.10 -13.60 11.82
N GLY A 322 23.58 -12.73 10.95
CA GLY A 322 23.84 -12.72 9.51
C GLY A 322 23.10 -13.83 8.75
N GLU A 323 22.19 -14.57 9.41
CA GLU A 323 21.40 -15.60 8.75
C GLU A 323 20.46 -14.99 7.70
N VAL A 324 20.36 -15.66 6.54
CA VAL A 324 19.53 -15.21 5.42
C VAL A 324 18.42 -16.22 5.16
N HIS A 325 17.18 -15.72 5.13
CA HIS A 325 15.98 -16.48 4.80
C HIS A 325 15.39 -15.98 3.48
N ASN A 326 14.99 -16.89 2.61
CA ASN A 326 14.32 -16.55 1.34
C ASN A 326 12.80 -16.36 1.50
N GLN A 327 12.28 -16.47 2.73
CA GLN A 327 10.88 -16.28 3.09
C GLN A 327 10.80 -15.66 4.49
N ASP A 328 9.71 -14.94 4.76
CA ASP A 328 9.46 -14.39 6.08
C ASP A 328 9.37 -15.50 7.16
N PRO A 329 10.29 -15.55 8.13
CA PRO A 329 10.30 -16.60 9.14
C PRO A 329 9.08 -16.57 10.06
N ARG A 330 8.38 -15.43 10.20
CA ARG A 330 7.15 -15.33 11.01
C ARG A 330 6.02 -16.20 10.45
N ARG A 331 6.10 -16.62 9.18
CA ARG A 331 5.10 -17.48 8.55
C ARG A 331 5.09 -18.91 9.07
N ALA A 332 6.21 -19.39 9.61
CA ALA A 332 6.36 -20.79 9.99
C ALA A 332 5.27 -21.28 10.96
N LYS A 333 4.78 -20.41 11.85
CA LYS A 333 3.73 -20.74 12.83
C LYS A 333 2.35 -21.01 12.22
N PHE A 334 2.11 -20.65 10.97
CA PHE A 334 0.82 -20.83 10.28
C PHE A 334 0.76 -22.08 9.38
N VAL A 335 1.90 -22.74 9.21
CA VAL A 335 2.06 -23.87 8.29
C VAL A 335 1.82 -25.17 9.06
N LYS A 336 0.87 -25.99 8.60
CA LYS A 336 0.62 -27.31 9.20
C LYS A 336 1.61 -28.34 8.65
N GLU A 337 1.83 -29.42 9.40
CA GLU A 337 2.69 -30.52 8.96
C GLU A 337 2.23 -31.06 7.60
N GLY A 338 3.17 -31.18 6.65
CA GLY A 338 2.91 -31.64 5.29
C GLY A 338 2.40 -30.57 4.31
N GLU A 339 2.16 -29.33 4.75
CA GLU A 339 1.74 -28.25 3.84
C GLU A 339 2.92 -27.55 3.16
N SER A 340 2.67 -27.07 1.94
CA SER A 340 3.65 -26.28 1.21
C SER A 340 3.70 -24.85 1.74
N ILE A 341 4.91 -24.37 2.01
CA ILE A 341 5.20 -22.96 2.33
C ILE A 341 5.37 -22.08 1.09
N ARG A 342 5.28 -22.66 -0.11
CA ARG A 342 5.53 -21.93 -1.35
C ARG A 342 4.36 -21.02 -1.68
N VAL A 343 4.69 -19.80 -2.13
CA VAL A 343 3.73 -18.90 -2.77
C VAL A 343 3.12 -19.58 -4.00
N LYS A 344 1.82 -19.40 -4.21
CA LYS A 344 1.13 -19.83 -5.42
C LYS A 344 0.81 -18.62 -6.28
N ASN A 345 0.90 -18.83 -7.59
CA ASN A 345 0.51 -17.84 -8.59
C ASN A 345 -0.83 -18.28 -9.21
N ILE A 346 -1.78 -17.35 -9.28
CA ILE A 346 -2.99 -17.46 -10.09
C ILE A 346 -2.96 -16.29 -11.05
N GLY A 347 -2.57 -16.57 -12.30
CA GLY A 347 -2.29 -15.49 -13.24
C GLY A 347 -1.12 -14.63 -12.77
N THR A 348 -1.27 -13.30 -12.77
CA THR A 348 -0.27 -12.37 -12.21
C THR A 348 -0.32 -12.20 -10.69
N SER A 349 -1.29 -12.81 -10.02
CA SER A 349 -1.51 -12.65 -8.58
C SER A 349 -0.80 -13.70 -7.74
N GLN A 350 -0.19 -13.28 -6.62
CA GLN A 350 0.53 -14.15 -5.68
C GLN A 350 -0.22 -14.29 -4.35
N HIS A 351 -0.26 -15.49 -3.78
CA HIS A 351 -0.80 -15.69 -2.44
C HIS A 351 -0.20 -16.89 -1.71
N TYR A 352 -0.21 -16.85 -0.37
CA TYR A 352 0.13 -17.98 0.49
C TYR A 352 -1.14 -18.73 0.90
N PRO A 353 -1.42 -19.93 0.35
CA PRO A 353 -2.69 -20.64 0.59
C PRO A 353 -2.95 -21.00 2.05
N PHE A 354 -1.90 -21.07 2.87
CA PHE A 354 -1.98 -21.43 4.28
C PHE A 354 -2.35 -20.24 5.19
N LEU A 355 -2.36 -18.99 4.71
CA LEU A 355 -2.73 -17.81 5.50
C LEU A 355 -4.24 -17.52 5.47
N THR A 356 -5.09 -18.54 5.65
CA THR A 356 -6.55 -18.36 5.56
C THR A 356 -7.10 -17.51 6.72
N SER A 357 -8.24 -16.84 6.50
CA SER A 357 -8.93 -16.05 7.54
C SER A 357 -9.15 -16.85 8.83
N GLU A 358 -9.51 -18.13 8.74
CA GLU A 358 -9.73 -19.01 9.89
C GLU A 358 -8.45 -19.20 10.71
N ARG A 359 -7.33 -19.51 10.04
CA ARG A 359 -6.05 -19.72 10.73
C ARG A 359 -5.50 -18.45 11.37
N LEU A 360 -5.67 -17.32 10.68
CA LEU A 360 -5.30 -16.02 11.22
C LEU A 360 -6.13 -15.73 12.49
N LYS A 361 -7.45 -15.97 12.47
CA LYS A 361 -8.31 -15.87 13.66
C LYS A 361 -7.88 -16.83 14.78
N GLU A 362 -7.60 -18.09 14.47
CA GLU A 362 -7.09 -19.09 15.43
C GLU A 362 -5.77 -18.66 16.09
N SER A 363 -4.94 -17.90 15.37
CA SER A 363 -3.68 -17.37 15.89
C SER A 363 -3.81 -16.06 16.68
N GLY A 364 -5.04 -15.55 16.83
CA GLY A 364 -5.34 -14.33 17.58
C GLY A 364 -5.35 -13.04 16.75
N VAL A 365 -5.28 -13.12 15.42
CA VAL A 365 -5.42 -11.94 14.55
C VAL A 365 -6.88 -11.48 14.57
N ASN A 366 -7.10 -10.20 14.90
CA ASN A 366 -8.43 -9.60 14.98
C ASN A 366 -8.97 -9.26 13.58
N ILE A 367 -9.50 -10.26 12.89
CA ILE A 367 -10.15 -10.10 11.59
C ILE A 367 -11.64 -9.77 11.78
N ARG A 368 -12.09 -8.69 11.12
CA ARG A 368 -13.50 -8.32 11.00
C ARG A 368 -13.94 -8.26 9.54
N SER A 369 -15.24 -8.35 9.31
CA SER A 369 -15.82 -8.18 7.98
C SER A 369 -16.27 -6.73 7.76
N PHE A 370 -16.14 -6.25 6.53
CA PHE A 370 -16.50 -4.90 6.10
C PHE A 370 -17.41 -5.00 4.89
N ASP A 371 -18.54 -4.29 4.90
CA ASP A 371 -19.42 -4.17 3.74
C ASP A 371 -19.03 -2.92 2.97
N LEU A 372 -18.22 -3.10 1.92
CA LEU A 372 -17.79 -1.99 1.08
C LEU A 372 -18.93 -1.56 0.16
N VAL A 373 -19.23 -0.25 0.11
CA VAL A 373 -20.36 0.30 -0.66
C VAL A 373 -19.99 1.30 -1.71
#